data_AF-A0A841EZF0-F1
#
_entry.id   AF-A0A841EZF0-F1
#
_cell.length_a   1.000
_cell.length_b   1.000
_cell.length_c   1.000
_cell.angle_alpha   90.00
_cell.angle_beta   90.00
_cell.angle_gamma   90.00
#
_symmetry.space_group_name_H-M   'P 1'
#
loop_
_entity.id
_entity.type
_entity.pdbx_description
1 polymer ?
#
loop_
_entity_poly.entity_id
_entity_poly.type
_entity_poly.pdbx_seq_one_letter_code
_entity_poly.pdbx_strand_id
1 'polypeptide(L)'
;MYALKNCQIFTSEEILTHKFLVIKGDKIAKILDEDDIEELDNLFPDIQIIDLEGYNIAPALIDAQIYGGGGNLYNSKTTEETIHNTYLEIRRAGTTHFQITLSSTPLDKILEAIEVAKNYLKNGGQGLAGLHIEGPFFSFPKRGAHVAAFIRKPSIEELTSIIEACKGLPTYMTVAPEEFTNEQLDLLLQSDIKIAAGHSSATYQQAKYAFNKGIKRVTHLFNAMSAFQGREPGLVGATYDSDVWASIIPDGIHVDFTSVKISKKIMGKRLFIITDAVTNDVSGDYKFIHAGTHYTDTKGTLSGSALTMLQAVKNCVEKVDIPLPEALRMASTYPAEVLGLEHSLGKIQKDYQANFFIFDDSLQIKGLIENGCLEWF
;
A
#
# COMPACT_ATOMS: atom_id res chain seq x y z
N MET A 1 20.19 19.06 -11.37
CA MET A 1 20.85 17.73 -11.39
C MET A 1 21.87 17.75 -10.29
N TYR A 2 22.00 16.67 -9.54
CA TYR A 2 22.99 16.53 -8.47
C TYR A 2 23.33 15.05 -8.29
N ALA A 3 24.42 14.76 -7.60
CA ALA A 3 24.82 13.42 -7.19
C ALA A 3 24.77 13.30 -5.66
N LEU A 4 24.27 12.18 -5.16
CA LEU A 4 24.36 11.79 -3.76
C LEU A 4 25.56 10.86 -3.58
N LYS A 5 26.30 11.01 -2.47
CA LYS A 5 27.43 10.14 -2.11
C LYS A 5 27.44 9.80 -0.62
N ASN A 6 28.34 8.90 -0.21
CA ASN A 6 28.56 8.54 1.19
C ASN A 6 27.27 8.04 1.85
N CYS A 7 26.64 7.05 1.23
CA CYS A 7 25.43 6.40 1.73
C CYS A 7 25.41 4.91 1.37
N GLN A 8 24.58 4.14 2.08
CA GLN A 8 24.18 2.81 1.62
C GLN A 8 22.90 2.92 0.80
N ILE A 9 22.89 2.33 -0.39
CA ILE A 9 21.78 2.40 -1.33
C ILE A 9 21.09 1.04 -1.39
N PHE A 10 19.89 0.96 -0.85
CA PHE A 10 19.04 -0.23 -0.96
C PHE A 10 18.30 -0.16 -2.29
N THR A 11 18.74 -0.89 -3.32
CA THR A 11 18.17 -0.74 -4.69
C THR A 11 16.86 -1.48 -4.93
N SER A 12 16.46 -2.32 -3.96
CA SER A 12 15.54 -3.47 -4.06
C SER A 12 16.25 -4.79 -4.29
N GLU A 13 17.29 -4.85 -5.13
CA GLU A 13 17.94 -6.11 -5.49
C GLU A 13 19.21 -6.35 -4.67
N GLU A 14 19.94 -5.27 -4.38
CA GLU A 14 21.21 -5.30 -3.67
C GLU A 14 21.35 -4.07 -2.74
N ILE A 15 22.36 -4.12 -1.89
CA ILE A 15 22.81 -2.96 -1.10
C ILE A 15 24.11 -2.49 -1.74
N LEU A 16 24.11 -1.29 -2.31
CA LEU A 16 25.31 -0.68 -2.87
C LEU A 16 25.95 0.25 -1.85
N THR A 17 27.28 0.25 -1.83
CA THR A 17 28.11 1.15 -1.04
C THR A 17 29.16 1.78 -1.95
N HIS A 18 29.70 2.93 -1.55
CA HIS A 18 30.73 3.64 -2.33
C HIS A 18 30.25 3.95 -3.77
N LYS A 19 29.02 4.47 -3.90
CA LYS A 19 28.42 4.83 -5.18
C LYS A 19 27.94 6.28 -5.20
N PHE A 20 28.11 6.94 -6.34
CA PHE A 20 27.35 8.14 -6.68
C PHE A 20 25.98 7.75 -7.23
N LEU A 21 24.91 8.31 -6.65
CA LEU A 21 23.56 8.25 -7.21
C LEU A 21 23.23 9.58 -7.89
N VAL A 22 23.16 9.59 -9.22
CA VAL A 22 22.95 10.80 -10.02
C VAL A 22 21.46 11.01 -10.29
N ILE A 23 20.93 12.18 -9.93
CA ILE A 23 19.53 12.57 -10.10
C ILE A 23 19.43 13.71 -11.12
N LYS A 24 18.61 13.51 -12.15
CA LYS A 24 18.33 14.49 -13.22
C LYS A 24 16.84 14.76 -13.32
N GLY A 25 16.42 15.96 -12.94
CA GLY A 25 15.00 16.28 -12.85
C GLY A 25 14.35 15.40 -11.81
N ASP A 26 13.30 14.68 -12.19
CA ASP A 26 12.53 13.76 -11.36
C ASP A 26 13.00 12.30 -11.43
N LYS A 27 14.13 12.01 -12.09
CA LYS A 27 14.59 10.64 -12.35
C LYS A 27 16.01 10.36 -11.90
N ILE A 28 16.27 9.08 -11.65
CA ILE A 28 17.62 8.54 -11.51
C ILE A 28 18.28 8.47 -12.89
N ALA A 29 19.37 9.19 -13.08
CA ALA A 29 20.12 9.21 -14.34
C ALA A 29 21.16 8.08 -14.42
N LYS A 30 21.90 7.84 -13.33
CA LYS A 30 22.98 6.86 -13.29
C LYS A 30 23.35 6.51 -11.84
N ILE A 31 23.93 5.32 -11.67
CA ILE A 31 24.65 4.91 -10.46
C ILE A 31 26.09 4.63 -10.91
N LEU A 32 27.06 5.25 -10.26
CA LEU A 32 28.49 5.18 -10.60
C LEU A 32 29.31 4.79 -9.37
N ASP A 33 30.47 4.17 -9.56
CA ASP A 33 31.44 3.94 -8.48
C ASP A 33 32.03 5.27 -7.98
N GLU A 34 32.16 5.44 -6.65
CA GLU A 34 32.74 6.66 -6.06
C GLU A 34 34.23 6.83 -6.40
N ASP A 35 34.93 5.73 -6.66
CA ASP A 35 36.34 5.74 -7.08
C ASP A 35 36.52 6.28 -8.52
N ASP A 36 35.46 6.27 -9.34
CA ASP A 36 35.45 6.74 -10.73
C ASP A 36 34.97 8.20 -10.84
N ILE A 37 35.49 9.09 -9.99
CA ILE A 37 35.13 10.52 -10.00
C ILE A 37 35.39 11.18 -11.36
N GLU A 38 36.43 10.74 -12.09
CA GLU A 38 36.70 11.20 -13.45
C GLU A 38 35.54 10.86 -14.42
N GLU A 39 34.89 9.70 -14.27
CA GLU A 39 33.72 9.35 -15.09
C GLU A 39 32.53 10.27 -14.74
N LEU A 40 32.32 10.54 -13.45
CA LEU A 40 31.29 11.49 -13.01
C LEU A 40 31.51 12.88 -13.63
N ASP A 41 32.72 13.43 -13.52
CA ASP A 41 33.08 14.75 -14.03
C ASP A 41 32.99 14.81 -15.57
N ASN A 42 33.40 13.75 -16.26
CA ASN A 42 33.31 13.66 -17.73
C ASN A 42 31.87 13.60 -18.23
N LEU A 43 30.99 12.85 -17.54
CA LEU A 43 29.59 12.70 -17.94
C LEU A 43 28.72 13.87 -17.48
N PHE A 44 29.04 14.46 -16.34
CA PHE A 44 28.28 15.53 -15.69
C PHE A 44 29.22 16.61 -15.13
N PRO A 45 29.81 17.44 -16.02
CA PRO A 45 30.70 18.51 -15.59
C PRO A 45 30.02 19.46 -14.59
N ASP A 46 30.75 19.87 -13.56
CA ASP A 46 30.30 20.79 -12.50
C ASP A 46 29.05 20.31 -11.73
N ILE A 47 28.81 18.98 -11.67
CA ILE A 47 27.67 18.44 -10.92
C ILE A 47 27.78 18.75 -9.43
N GLN A 48 26.69 19.23 -8.83
CA GLN A 48 26.63 19.40 -7.39
C GLN A 48 26.65 18.01 -6.71
N ILE A 49 27.60 17.80 -5.81
CA ILE A 49 27.70 16.61 -4.99
C ILE A 49 27.16 16.92 -3.59
N ILE A 50 26.23 16.10 -3.12
CA ILE A 50 25.63 16.17 -1.78
C ILE A 50 26.10 14.95 -0.99
N ASP A 51 26.71 15.21 0.17
CA ASP A 51 27.14 14.17 1.11
C ASP A 51 25.95 13.79 2.00
N LEU A 52 25.66 12.48 2.10
CA LEU A 52 24.60 11.96 2.97
C LEU A 52 25.12 11.50 4.34
N GLU A 53 26.36 11.81 4.69
CA GLU A 53 26.93 11.63 6.03
C GLU A 53 26.88 10.18 6.55
N GLY A 54 26.89 9.21 5.65
CA GLY A 54 26.80 7.78 5.97
C GLY A 54 25.37 7.28 6.19
N TYR A 55 24.35 8.11 5.99
CA TYR A 55 22.95 7.67 6.06
C TYR A 55 22.60 6.65 4.98
N ASN A 56 21.47 5.98 5.18
CA ASN A 56 20.94 4.98 4.27
C ASN A 56 19.86 5.60 3.37
N ILE A 57 19.73 5.12 2.14
CA ILE A 57 18.63 5.45 1.24
C ILE A 57 17.93 4.20 0.72
N ALA A 58 16.60 4.26 0.67
CA ALA A 58 15.77 3.19 0.14
C ALA A 58 14.61 3.77 -0.69
N PRO A 59 13.97 2.98 -1.59
CA PRO A 59 12.81 3.42 -2.33
C PRO A 59 11.76 3.93 -1.36
N ALA A 60 11.09 5.03 -1.72
CA ALA A 60 10.01 5.54 -0.90
C ALA A 60 8.94 4.46 -0.65
N LEU A 61 8.37 4.48 0.55
CA LEU A 61 7.38 3.49 0.95
C LEU A 61 6.06 3.77 0.23
N ILE A 62 5.32 2.69 -0.03
CA ILE A 62 4.07 2.71 -0.77
C ILE A 62 3.00 1.97 0.04
N ASP A 63 1.91 2.66 0.37
CA ASP A 63 0.81 2.08 1.15
C ASP A 63 -0.42 1.83 0.28
N ALA A 64 -0.76 0.56 0.07
CA ALA A 64 -1.90 0.19 -0.76
C ALA A 64 -3.25 0.32 -0.04
N GLN A 65 -3.29 0.62 1.27
CA GLN A 65 -4.54 0.68 2.03
C GLN A 65 -4.42 1.62 3.23
N ILE A 66 -4.94 2.84 3.08
CA ILE A 66 -5.08 3.85 4.13
C ILE A 66 -6.41 4.61 4.00
N TYR A 67 -7.13 4.77 5.10
CA TYR A 67 -8.49 5.35 5.11
C TYR A 67 -8.52 6.88 5.24
N GLY A 68 -7.43 7.48 5.70
CA GLY A 68 -7.31 8.93 5.86
C GLY A 68 -6.21 9.32 6.83
N GLY A 69 -5.95 10.61 6.90
CA GLY A 69 -4.96 11.27 7.73
C GLY A 69 -5.28 12.75 7.89
N GLY A 70 -4.49 13.44 8.68
CA GLY A 70 -4.67 14.85 9.04
C GLY A 70 -5.97 15.12 9.78
N GLY A 71 -6.47 14.14 10.55
CA GLY A 71 -7.70 14.26 11.33
C GLY A 71 -9.00 13.99 10.57
N ASN A 72 -8.96 13.61 9.29
CA ASN A 72 -10.15 13.32 8.49
C ASN A 72 -10.09 11.92 7.85
N LEU A 73 -11.17 11.17 7.96
CA LEU A 73 -11.36 9.96 7.15
C LEU A 73 -11.96 10.32 5.80
N TYR A 74 -11.53 9.62 4.75
CA TYR A 74 -12.06 9.85 3.40
C TYR A 74 -13.53 9.48 3.26
N ASN A 75 -13.97 8.46 4.02
CA ASN A 75 -15.38 8.10 4.17
C ASN A 75 -16.25 9.23 4.72
N SER A 76 -15.74 9.96 5.73
CA SER A 76 -16.48 11.03 6.41
C SER A 76 -16.40 12.35 5.67
N LYS A 77 -15.22 12.66 5.09
CA LYS A 77 -14.96 13.89 4.32
C LYS A 77 -14.30 13.53 3.00
N THR A 78 -15.13 13.25 2.01
CA THR A 78 -14.71 12.87 0.65
C THR A 78 -14.31 14.12 -0.14
N THR A 79 -13.11 14.63 0.10
CA THR A 79 -12.60 15.87 -0.52
C THR A 79 -11.14 15.71 -0.95
N GLU A 80 -10.72 16.55 -1.89
CA GLU A 80 -9.30 16.66 -2.30
C GLU A 80 -8.39 17.04 -1.12
N GLU A 81 -8.90 17.86 -0.19
CA GLU A 81 -8.20 18.26 1.03
C GLU A 81 -7.89 17.06 1.93
N THR A 82 -8.85 16.14 2.13
CA THR A 82 -8.61 14.93 2.93
C THR A 82 -7.51 14.06 2.31
N ILE A 83 -7.50 13.90 0.99
CA ILE A 83 -6.45 13.16 0.28
C ILE A 83 -5.09 13.85 0.50
N HIS A 84 -5.03 15.18 0.31
CA HIS A 84 -3.78 15.92 0.47
C HIS A 84 -3.26 15.92 1.91
N ASN A 85 -4.15 16.08 2.90
CA ASN A 85 -3.76 16.02 4.31
C ASN A 85 -3.25 14.64 4.71
N THR A 86 -3.84 13.57 4.15
CA THR A 86 -3.33 12.19 4.31
C THR A 86 -1.91 12.09 3.78
N TYR A 87 -1.66 12.59 2.57
CA TYR A 87 -0.31 12.65 1.98
C TYR A 87 0.70 13.40 2.87
N LEU A 88 0.34 14.60 3.36
CA LEU A 88 1.21 15.41 4.21
C LEU A 88 1.57 14.72 5.54
N GLU A 89 0.66 13.92 6.09
CA GLU A 89 0.93 13.15 7.30
C GLU A 89 1.89 11.98 7.02
N ILE A 90 1.59 11.16 6.03
CA ILE A 90 2.35 9.91 5.80
C ILE A 90 3.73 10.16 5.17
N ARG A 91 3.93 11.28 4.45
CA ARG A 91 5.24 11.61 3.86
C ARG A 91 6.32 11.80 4.92
N ARG A 92 5.95 12.28 6.11
CA ARG A 92 6.86 12.41 7.26
C ARG A 92 7.30 11.06 7.83
N ALA A 93 6.57 9.99 7.51
CA ALA A 93 6.89 8.62 7.86
C ALA A 93 7.50 7.82 6.67
N GLY A 94 8.01 8.52 5.64
CA GLY A 94 8.74 7.91 4.52
C GLY A 94 7.85 7.30 3.44
N THR A 95 6.53 7.48 3.55
CA THR A 95 5.55 6.99 2.56
C THR A 95 5.20 8.11 1.61
N THR A 96 5.61 8.02 0.35
CA THR A 96 5.31 9.08 -0.64
C THR A 96 4.15 8.72 -1.54
N HIS A 97 3.76 7.44 -1.61
CA HIS A 97 2.67 6.98 -2.46
C HIS A 97 1.67 6.15 -1.68
N PHE A 98 0.38 6.34 -1.94
CA PHE A 98 -0.67 5.61 -1.25
C PHE A 98 -1.94 5.46 -2.08
N GLN A 99 -2.74 4.44 -1.80
CA GLN A 99 -4.13 4.40 -2.24
C GLN A 99 -5.06 4.87 -1.11
N ILE A 100 -5.79 5.95 -1.36
CA ILE A 100 -6.83 6.37 -0.43
C ILE A 100 -7.95 5.33 -0.45
N THR A 101 -8.40 4.91 0.73
CA THR A 101 -9.33 3.79 0.89
C THR A 101 -10.71 4.30 1.27
N LEU A 102 -11.72 3.80 0.58
CA LEU A 102 -13.13 4.03 0.86
C LEU A 102 -13.74 2.73 1.37
N SER A 103 -14.21 2.72 2.62
CA SER A 103 -14.95 1.57 3.16
C SER A 103 -16.34 1.47 2.54
N SER A 104 -16.95 0.29 2.64
CA SER A 104 -18.34 0.00 2.26
C SER A 104 -19.31 1.16 2.54
N THR A 105 -19.91 1.70 1.47
CA THR A 105 -20.77 2.89 1.52
C THR A 105 -21.85 2.81 0.41
N PRO A 106 -22.87 3.68 0.38
CA PRO A 106 -23.83 3.77 -0.73
C PRO A 106 -23.19 4.12 -2.08
N LEU A 107 -23.84 3.73 -3.18
CA LEU A 107 -23.29 3.88 -4.54
C LEU A 107 -22.97 5.34 -4.91
N ASP A 108 -23.85 6.28 -4.60
CA ASP A 108 -23.63 7.71 -4.83
C ASP A 108 -22.34 8.22 -4.17
N LYS A 109 -22.05 7.76 -2.94
CA LYS A 109 -20.81 8.06 -2.24
C LYS A 109 -19.57 7.43 -2.90
N ILE A 110 -19.70 6.21 -3.44
CA ILE A 110 -18.62 5.57 -4.23
C ILE A 110 -18.32 6.40 -5.47
N LEU A 111 -19.35 6.84 -6.20
CA LEU A 111 -19.21 7.65 -7.40
C LEU A 111 -18.61 9.04 -7.08
N GLU A 112 -19.04 9.68 -6.00
CA GLU A 112 -18.45 10.93 -5.49
C GLU A 112 -16.96 10.77 -5.19
N ALA A 113 -16.58 9.71 -4.48
CA ALA A 113 -15.19 9.44 -4.12
C ALA A 113 -14.31 9.21 -5.36
N ILE A 114 -14.80 8.46 -6.34
CA ILE A 114 -14.09 8.26 -7.62
C ILE A 114 -13.85 9.60 -8.31
N GLU A 115 -14.86 10.46 -8.38
CA GLU A 115 -14.76 11.77 -9.03
C GLU A 115 -13.79 12.70 -8.29
N VAL A 116 -13.83 12.74 -6.96
CA VAL A 116 -12.89 13.52 -6.14
C VAL A 116 -11.45 13.05 -6.33
N ALA A 117 -11.20 11.73 -6.33
CA ALA A 117 -9.87 11.18 -6.55
C ALA A 117 -9.34 11.50 -7.97
N LYS A 118 -10.21 11.45 -8.99
CA LYS A 118 -9.86 11.86 -10.36
C LYS A 118 -9.51 13.34 -10.45
N ASN A 119 -10.32 14.20 -9.83
CA ASN A 119 -10.06 15.64 -9.83
C ASN A 119 -8.77 15.99 -9.10
N TYR A 120 -8.48 15.33 -7.97
CA TYR A 120 -7.21 15.47 -7.28
C TYR A 120 -6.01 15.19 -8.20
N LEU A 121 -6.01 14.05 -8.91
CA LEU A 121 -4.93 13.71 -9.84
C LEU A 121 -4.85 14.69 -11.01
N LYS A 122 -5.99 15.05 -11.60
CA LYS A 122 -6.06 16.02 -12.71
C LYS A 122 -5.51 17.39 -12.32
N ASN A 123 -5.67 17.78 -11.06
CA ASN A 123 -5.19 19.05 -10.51
C ASN A 123 -3.70 19.00 -10.09
N GLY A 124 -2.99 17.89 -10.37
CA GLY A 124 -1.59 17.73 -10.00
C GLY A 124 -1.36 17.34 -8.53
N GLY A 125 -2.35 16.71 -7.91
CA GLY A 125 -2.27 16.18 -6.56
C GLY A 125 -1.09 15.21 -6.37
N GLN A 126 -0.51 15.21 -5.17
CA GLN A 126 0.72 14.49 -4.85
C GLN A 126 0.44 13.17 -4.13
N GLY A 127 1.28 12.17 -4.38
CA GLY A 127 1.31 10.89 -3.67
C GLY A 127 0.13 9.95 -3.86
N LEU A 128 -1.00 10.39 -4.45
CA LEU A 128 -2.12 9.49 -4.69
C LEU A 128 -1.78 8.50 -5.82
N ALA A 129 -1.65 7.23 -5.47
CA ALA A 129 -1.43 6.12 -6.39
C ALA A 129 -2.74 5.54 -6.96
N GLY A 130 -3.89 5.92 -6.39
CA GLY A 130 -5.20 5.47 -6.83
C GLY A 130 -6.22 5.43 -5.71
N LEU A 131 -7.38 4.83 -6.00
CA LEU A 131 -8.46 4.60 -5.05
C LEU A 131 -8.54 3.11 -4.72
N HIS A 132 -8.60 2.78 -3.43
CA HIS A 132 -8.98 1.46 -2.96
C HIS A 132 -10.45 1.49 -2.51
N ILE A 133 -11.30 0.77 -3.23
CA ILE A 133 -12.70 0.55 -2.85
C ILE A 133 -12.75 -0.75 -2.03
N GLU A 134 -12.86 -0.64 -0.70
CA GLU A 134 -12.97 -1.78 0.21
C GLU A 134 -14.44 -2.09 0.52
N GLY A 135 -15.04 -2.90 -0.37
CA GLY A 135 -16.44 -3.29 -0.33
C GLY A 135 -17.26 -2.57 -1.41
N PRO A 136 -18.60 -2.51 -1.29
CA PRO A 136 -19.46 -3.05 -0.23
C PRO A 136 -19.84 -4.53 -0.42
N PHE A 137 -19.26 -5.19 -1.43
CA PHE A 137 -19.61 -6.54 -1.86
C PHE A 137 -18.94 -7.64 -1.02
N PHE A 138 -19.31 -7.69 0.26
CA PHE A 138 -18.71 -8.55 1.26
C PHE A 138 -19.63 -9.66 1.76
N SER A 139 -19.01 -10.68 2.33
CA SER A 139 -19.72 -11.67 3.10
C SER A 139 -20.13 -11.08 4.44
N PHE A 140 -21.43 -11.06 4.71
CA PHE A 140 -21.98 -10.42 5.91
C PHE A 140 -21.33 -10.89 7.24
N PRO A 141 -21.06 -12.20 7.45
CA PRO A 141 -20.36 -12.70 8.65
C PRO A 141 -18.92 -12.18 8.80
N LYS A 142 -18.33 -11.68 7.71
CA LYS A 142 -16.94 -11.19 7.63
C LYS A 142 -16.88 -9.70 7.34
N ARG A 143 -17.94 -8.94 7.63
CA ARG A 143 -17.97 -7.49 7.43
C ARG A 143 -16.97 -6.71 8.29
N GLY A 144 -16.48 -7.25 9.41
CA GLY A 144 -15.58 -6.51 10.32
C GLY A 144 -16.19 -5.19 10.81
N ALA A 145 -15.41 -4.11 10.72
CA ALA A 145 -15.80 -2.76 11.10
C ALA A 145 -16.83 -2.12 10.14
N HIS A 146 -17.04 -2.68 8.95
CA HIS A 146 -17.92 -2.09 7.94
C HIS A 146 -19.38 -2.03 8.41
N VAL A 147 -20.03 -0.91 8.08
CA VAL A 147 -21.41 -0.60 8.46
C VAL A 147 -22.36 -1.63 7.85
N ALA A 148 -23.06 -2.37 8.72
CA ALA A 148 -23.88 -3.50 8.31
C ALA A 148 -24.95 -3.15 7.26
N ALA A 149 -25.51 -1.94 7.32
CA ALA A 149 -26.53 -1.46 6.39
C ALA A 149 -26.02 -1.28 4.95
N PHE A 150 -24.70 -1.16 4.74
CA PHE A 150 -24.12 -0.94 3.42
C PHE A 150 -23.63 -2.24 2.77
N ILE A 151 -23.44 -3.32 3.55
CA ILE A 151 -23.03 -4.61 3.01
C ILE A 151 -24.14 -5.20 2.16
N ARG A 152 -23.83 -5.50 0.89
CA ARG A 152 -24.81 -5.99 -0.08
C ARG A 152 -24.16 -6.88 -1.13
N LYS A 153 -24.96 -7.71 -1.79
CA LYS A 153 -24.53 -8.44 -2.98
C LYS A 153 -24.42 -7.47 -4.17
N PRO A 154 -23.49 -7.70 -5.10
CA PRO A 154 -23.36 -6.91 -6.31
C PRO A 154 -24.57 -7.08 -7.23
N SER A 155 -24.91 -6.03 -7.98
CA SER A 155 -25.78 -6.10 -9.16
C SER A 155 -24.98 -5.72 -10.42
N ILE A 156 -25.41 -6.18 -11.60
CA ILE A 156 -24.72 -5.84 -12.86
C ILE A 156 -24.75 -4.33 -13.11
N GLU A 157 -25.85 -3.67 -12.79
CA GLU A 157 -26.03 -2.23 -12.95
C GLU A 157 -25.08 -1.44 -12.05
N GLU A 158 -24.94 -1.85 -10.79
CA GLU A 158 -24.05 -1.19 -9.84
C GLU A 158 -22.58 -1.40 -10.23
N LEU A 159 -22.19 -2.63 -10.58
CA LEU A 159 -20.84 -2.93 -11.05
C LEU A 159 -20.48 -2.15 -12.31
N THR A 160 -21.40 -2.10 -13.29
CA THR A 160 -21.20 -1.33 -14.53
C THR A 160 -21.00 0.15 -14.23
N SER A 161 -21.79 0.71 -13.30
CA SER A 161 -21.69 2.12 -12.90
C SER A 161 -20.33 2.44 -12.27
N ILE A 162 -19.84 1.56 -11.38
CA ILE A 162 -18.54 1.72 -10.73
C ILE A 162 -17.41 1.56 -11.75
N ILE A 163 -17.47 0.53 -12.61
CA ILE A 163 -16.46 0.29 -13.66
C ILE A 163 -16.34 1.49 -14.60
N GLU A 164 -17.46 2.03 -15.07
CA GLU A 164 -17.46 3.22 -15.94
C GLU A 164 -16.86 4.43 -15.22
N ALA A 165 -17.27 4.66 -13.98
CA ALA A 165 -16.74 5.76 -13.17
C ALA A 165 -15.24 5.61 -12.91
N CYS A 166 -14.71 4.41 -12.74
CA CYS A 166 -13.29 4.17 -12.47
C CYS A 166 -12.37 4.35 -13.69
N LYS A 167 -12.89 4.48 -14.93
CA LYS A 167 -12.04 4.62 -16.13
C LYS A 167 -11.02 5.75 -16.00
N GLY A 168 -9.73 5.44 -16.16
CA GLY A 168 -8.64 6.40 -16.04
C GLY A 168 -8.19 6.69 -14.60
N LEU A 169 -8.80 6.08 -13.58
CA LEU A 169 -8.34 6.11 -12.20
C LEU A 169 -7.79 4.73 -11.83
N PRO A 170 -6.49 4.59 -11.48
CA PRO A 170 -5.98 3.35 -10.93
C PRO A 170 -6.82 2.94 -9.71
N THR A 171 -7.52 1.81 -9.83
CA THR A 171 -8.48 1.38 -8.81
C THR A 171 -8.14 -0.03 -8.36
N TYR A 172 -8.16 -0.21 -7.05
CA TYR A 172 -8.09 -1.50 -6.38
C TYR A 172 -9.42 -1.77 -5.71
N MET A 173 -9.99 -2.96 -5.85
CA MET A 173 -11.27 -3.28 -5.22
C MET A 173 -11.18 -4.58 -4.44
N THR A 174 -11.57 -4.54 -3.17
CA THR A 174 -11.70 -5.73 -2.33
C THR A 174 -13.13 -6.22 -2.36
N VAL A 175 -13.31 -7.51 -2.59
CA VAL A 175 -14.63 -8.18 -2.67
C VAL A 175 -14.60 -9.55 -2.00
N ALA A 176 -15.76 -10.04 -1.61
CA ALA A 176 -15.96 -11.44 -1.22
C ALA A 176 -16.41 -12.25 -2.44
N PRO A 177 -15.52 -13.00 -3.11
CA PRO A 177 -15.81 -13.61 -4.41
C PRO A 177 -16.99 -14.60 -4.39
N GLU A 178 -17.28 -15.22 -3.25
CA GLU A 178 -18.41 -16.14 -3.07
C GLU A 178 -19.79 -15.45 -3.11
N GLU A 179 -19.83 -14.12 -3.00
CA GLU A 179 -21.06 -13.32 -3.09
C GLU A 179 -21.40 -12.93 -4.54
N PHE A 180 -20.55 -13.29 -5.51
CA PHE A 180 -20.68 -12.95 -6.93
C PHE A 180 -21.16 -14.14 -7.75
N THR A 181 -22.01 -13.88 -8.74
CA THR A 181 -22.21 -14.83 -9.84
C THR A 181 -21.00 -14.84 -10.77
N ASN A 182 -20.91 -15.85 -11.65
CA ASN A 182 -19.85 -15.89 -12.64
C ASN A 182 -19.84 -14.66 -13.54
N GLU A 183 -21.00 -14.28 -14.07
CA GLU A 183 -21.18 -13.12 -14.94
C GLU A 183 -20.71 -11.82 -14.27
N GLN A 184 -21.08 -11.60 -13.01
CA GLN A 184 -20.67 -10.42 -12.25
C GLN A 184 -19.15 -10.37 -12.02
N LEU A 185 -18.55 -11.52 -11.71
CA LEU A 185 -17.11 -11.59 -11.52
C LEU A 185 -16.35 -11.44 -12.85
N ASP A 186 -16.87 -11.98 -13.95
CA ASP A 186 -16.31 -11.79 -15.29
C ASP A 186 -16.34 -10.31 -15.70
N LEU A 187 -17.44 -9.61 -15.43
CA LEU A 187 -17.58 -8.18 -15.69
C LEU A 187 -16.49 -7.35 -14.98
N LEU A 188 -16.23 -7.63 -13.69
CA LEU A 188 -15.15 -6.98 -12.95
C LEU A 188 -13.76 -7.33 -13.49
N LEU A 189 -13.50 -8.61 -13.76
CA LEU A 189 -12.18 -9.09 -14.20
C LEU A 189 -11.82 -8.62 -15.62
N GLN A 190 -12.80 -8.26 -16.45
CA GLN A 190 -12.60 -7.67 -17.77
C GLN A 190 -12.34 -6.15 -17.72
N SER A 191 -12.49 -5.52 -16.56
CA SER A 191 -12.18 -4.10 -16.35
C SER A 191 -10.71 -3.87 -15.96
N ASP A 192 -10.29 -2.60 -15.94
CA ASP A 192 -8.96 -2.21 -15.46
C ASP A 192 -8.83 -2.21 -13.92
N ILE A 193 -9.91 -2.55 -13.19
CA ILE A 193 -9.92 -2.57 -11.73
C ILE A 193 -9.14 -3.79 -11.22
N LYS A 194 -8.16 -3.52 -10.35
CA LYS A 194 -7.41 -4.57 -9.68
C LYS A 194 -8.27 -5.20 -8.56
N ILE A 195 -8.84 -6.39 -8.80
CA ILE A 195 -9.66 -7.14 -7.82
C ILE A 195 -8.85 -7.98 -6.80
N ALA A 196 -9.14 -7.83 -5.50
CA ALA A 196 -8.62 -8.65 -4.41
C ALA A 196 -9.75 -9.33 -3.62
N ALA A 197 -9.47 -10.53 -3.09
CA ALA A 197 -10.38 -11.22 -2.19
C ALA A 197 -10.16 -10.76 -0.73
N GLY A 198 -11.23 -10.43 -0.02
CA GLY A 198 -11.19 -10.02 1.39
C GLY A 198 -12.60 -9.93 1.96
N HIS A 199 -12.74 -9.81 3.29
CA HIS A 199 -14.05 -9.78 3.95
C HIS A 199 -14.97 -10.95 3.52
N SER A 200 -14.35 -12.13 3.42
CA SER A 200 -14.89 -13.29 2.71
C SER A 200 -14.94 -14.52 3.61
N SER A 201 -16.07 -15.20 3.58
CA SER A 201 -16.30 -16.51 4.20
C SER A 201 -16.00 -17.66 3.24
N ALA A 202 -15.39 -17.40 2.07
CA ALA A 202 -15.15 -18.39 1.03
C ALA A 202 -14.48 -19.64 1.59
N THR A 203 -14.99 -20.80 1.19
CA THR A 203 -14.27 -22.06 1.37
C THR A 203 -12.98 -22.04 0.52
N TYR A 204 -12.03 -22.93 0.84
CA TYR A 204 -10.82 -23.10 0.03
C TYR A 204 -11.15 -23.30 -1.46
N GLN A 205 -12.16 -24.10 -1.79
CA GLN A 205 -12.53 -24.38 -3.18
C GLN A 205 -13.09 -23.14 -3.91
N GLN A 206 -13.94 -22.35 -3.24
CA GLN A 206 -14.45 -21.09 -3.80
C GLN A 206 -13.33 -20.08 -4.02
N ALA A 207 -12.41 -19.96 -3.06
CA ALA A 207 -11.24 -19.08 -3.17
C ALA A 207 -10.33 -19.49 -4.34
N LYS A 208 -9.95 -20.78 -4.42
CA LYS A 208 -9.15 -21.32 -5.54
C LYS A 208 -9.82 -21.11 -6.88
N TYR A 209 -11.14 -21.32 -6.96
CA TYR A 209 -11.91 -21.05 -8.17
C TYR A 209 -11.80 -19.58 -8.59
N ALA A 210 -12.00 -18.64 -7.66
CA ALA A 210 -11.90 -17.21 -7.94
C ALA A 210 -10.48 -16.78 -8.32
N PHE A 211 -9.46 -17.38 -7.69
CA PHE A 211 -8.06 -17.13 -8.04
C PHE A 211 -7.73 -17.62 -9.46
N ASN A 212 -8.14 -18.83 -9.81
CA ASN A 212 -7.97 -19.38 -11.16
C ASN A 212 -8.73 -18.58 -12.22
N LYS A 213 -9.84 -17.94 -11.84
CA LYS A 213 -10.61 -17.08 -12.73
C LYS A 213 -9.92 -15.74 -13.01
N GLY A 214 -9.08 -15.24 -12.10
CA GLY A 214 -8.30 -14.04 -12.33
C GLY A 214 -8.12 -13.12 -11.12
N ILE A 215 -8.70 -13.44 -9.95
CA ILE A 215 -8.37 -12.70 -8.73
C ILE A 215 -6.94 -13.02 -8.30
N LYS A 216 -6.04 -12.04 -8.36
CA LYS A 216 -4.61 -12.24 -8.14
C LYS A 216 -4.12 -11.78 -6.77
N ARG A 217 -5.01 -11.30 -5.90
CA ARG A 217 -4.67 -10.58 -4.68
C ARG A 217 -5.62 -10.89 -3.53
N VAL A 218 -5.14 -10.74 -2.31
CA VAL A 218 -5.87 -10.94 -1.05
C VAL A 218 -5.60 -9.77 -0.12
N THR A 219 -6.65 -9.23 0.47
CA THR A 219 -6.60 -8.07 1.37
C THR A 219 -6.39 -8.54 2.82
N HIS A 220 -5.50 -7.85 3.54
CA HIS A 220 -5.14 -7.97 4.97
C HIS A 220 -5.19 -9.39 5.55
N LEU A 221 -4.35 -10.28 5.02
CA LEU A 221 -4.25 -11.70 5.38
C LEU A 221 -4.53 -11.96 6.88
N PHE A 222 -5.39 -12.95 7.14
CA PHE A 222 -6.03 -13.33 8.42
C PHE A 222 -7.24 -12.50 8.86
N ASN A 223 -7.30 -11.21 8.53
CA ASN A 223 -8.35 -10.32 9.01
C ASN A 223 -9.63 -10.51 8.19
N ALA A 224 -10.78 -10.58 8.87
CA ALA A 224 -12.08 -10.70 8.23
C ALA A 224 -12.16 -11.80 7.13
N MET A 225 -11.50 -12.94 7.32
CA MET A 225 -11.54 -14.05 6.35
C MET A 225 -11.77 -15.41 6.99
N SER A 226 -12.14 -16.42 6.20
CA SER A 226 -12.17 -17.82 6.65
C SER A 226 -10.76 -18.32 6.99
N ALA A 227 -10.60 -18.85 8.20
CA ALA A 227 -9.30 -19.20 8.78
C ALA A 227 -8.72 -20.51 8.21
N PHE A 228 -7.42 -20.72 8.44
CA PHE A 228 -6.72 -21.96 8.08
C PHE A 228 -6.92 -23.04 9.16
N GLN A 229 -7.76 -24.03 8.88
CA GLN A 229 -8.02 -25.17 9.76
C GLN A 229 -7.66 -26.49 9.08
N GLY A 230 -7.41 -27.55 9.87
CA GLY A 230 -6.91 -28.83 9.36
C GLY A 230 -7.83 -29.54 8.35
N ARG A 231 -9.15 -29.36 8.43
CA ARG A 231 -10.13 -29.90 7.46
C ARG A 231 -10.71 -28.85 6.52
N GLU A 232 -10.58 -27.59 6.89
CA GLU A 232 -11.17 -26.45 6.19
C GLU A 232 -10.10 -25.37 6.05
N PRO A 233 -9.28 -25.40 4.99
CA PRO A 233 -8.18 -24.46 4.85
C PRO A 233 -8.63 -22.99 4.68
N GLY A 234 -9.88 -22.77 4.28
CA GLY A 234 -10.44 -21.43 4.08
C GLY A 234 -9.71 -20.60 3.04
N LEU A 235 -9.93 -19.29 3.08
CA LEU A 235 -9.27 -18.31 2.23
C LEU A 235 -7.78 -18.22 2.57
N VAL A 236 -7.42 -18.24 3.86
CA VAL A 236 -6.00 -18.21 4.29
C VAL A 236 -5.21 -19.37 3.65
N GLY A 237 -5.73 -20.60 3.74
CA GLY A 237 -5.08 -21.77 3.15
C GLY A 237 -5.03 -21.71 1.62
N ALA A 238 -6.09 -21.21 0.98
CA ALA A 238 -6.10 -21.03 -0.47
C ALA A 238 -5.08 -19.99 -0.94
N THR A 239 -4.87 -18.92 -0.16
CA THR A 239 -3.85 -17.88 -0.42
C THR A 239 -2.45 -18.49 -0.37
N TYR A 240 -2.15 -19.27 0.67
CA TYR A 240 -0.87 -19.97 0.82
C TYR A 240 -0.60 -20.93 -0.33
N ASP A 241 -1.63 -21.66 -0.77
CA ASP A 241 -1.58 -22.67 -1.83
C ASP A 241 -1.87 -22.11 -3.24
N SER A 242 -1.56 -20.84 -3.50
CA SER A 242 -1.74 -20.19 -4.81
C SER A 242 -0.61 -19.21 -5.09
N ASP A 243 -0.57 -18.62 -6.29
CA ASP A 243 0.39 -17.58 -6.69
C ASP A 243 -0.11 -16.14 -6.46
N VAL A 244 -1.20 -15.98 -5.73
CA VAL A 244 -1.77 -14.65 -5.42
C VAL A 244 -0.86 -13.86 -4.49
N TRP A 245 -0.94 -12.53 -4.57
CA TRP A 245 -0.35 -11.63 -3.60
C TRP A 245 -1.26 -11.47 -2.38
N ALA A 246 -0.69 -11.14 -1.22
CA ALA A 246 -1.46 -10.86 -0.02
C ALA A 246 -0.87 -9.67 0.72
N SER A 247 -1.72 -8.70 1.10
CA SER A 247 -1.32 -7.66 2.04
C SER A 247 -1.36 -8.19 3.47
N ILE A 248 -0.56 -7.59 4.36
CA ILE A 248 -0.54 -7.90 5.80
C ILE A 248 -0.26 -6.64 6.62
N ILE A 249 -0.82 -6.59 7.83
CA ILE A 249 -0.67 -5.50 8.79
C ILE A 249 0.25 -5.99 9.93
N PRO A 250 1.56 -5.69 9.92
CA PRO A 250 2.50 -6.19 10.92
C PRO A 250 2.60 -5.26 12.13
N ASP A 251 1.49 -5.02 12.84
CA ASP A 251 1.47 -4.20 14.07
C ASP A 251 1.49 -5.01 15.37
N GLY A 252 1.37 -6.34 15.29
CA GLY A 252 1.32 -7.22 16.46
C GLY A 252 -0.04 -7.23 17.17
N ILE A 253 -1.03 -6.50 16.64
CA ILE A 253 -2.40 -6.40 17.17
C ILE A 253 -3.38 -7.08 16.22
N HIS A 254 -3.35 -6.71 14.93
CA HIS A 254 -4.15 -7.35 13.88
C HIS A 254 -3.66 -8.77 13.61
N VAL A 255 -2.34 -8.93 13.53
CA VAL A 255 -1.69 -10.22 13.26
C VAL A 255 -0.52 -10.42 14.22
N ASP A 256 -0.53 -11.54 14.93
CA ASP A 256 0.60 -11.96 15.75
C ASP A 256 1.87 -12.05 14.89
N PHE A 257 3.00 -11.55 15.40
CA PHE A 257 4.26 -11.53 14.65
C PHE A 257 4.73 -12.93 14.21
N THR A 258 4.40 -13.98 14.95
CA THR A 258 4.66 -15.37 14.56
C THR A 258 3.89 -15.74 13.30
N SER A 259 2.63 -15.32 13.19
CA SER A 259 1.81 -15.52 11.99
C SER A 259 2.35 -14.73 10.80
N VAL A 260 2.84 -13.49 11.01
CA VAL A 260 3.56 -12.75 9.97
C VAL A 260 4.80 -13.52 9.50
N LYS A 261 5.59 -14.06 10.43
CA LYS A 261 6.81 -14.83 10.13
C LYS A 261 6.51 -16.09 9.31
N ILE A 262 5.46 -16.83 9.70
CA ILE A 262 5.02 -18.04 8.99
C ILE A 262 4.52 -17.67 7.59
N SER A 263 3.64 -16.67 7.48
CA SER A 263 3.18 -16.16 6.18
C SER A 263 4.35 -15.77 5.30
N LYS A 264 5.35 -15.05 5.84
CA LYS A 264 6.50 -14.62 5.03
C LYS A 264 7.28 -15.79 4.44
N LYS A 265 7.49 -16.85 5.22
CA LYS A 265 8.18 -18.08 4.75
C LYS A 265 7.43 -18.77 3.63
N ILE A 266 6.09 -18.82 3.70
CA ILE A 266 5.25 -19.48 2.70
C ILE A 266 5.12 -18.62 1.43
N MET A 267 4.88 -17.33 1.62
CA MET A 267 4.48 -16.40 0.57
C MET A 267 5.68 -15.79 -0.17
N GLY A 268 6.84 -15.67 0.51
CA GLY A 268 8.03 -15.02 -0.02
C GLY A 268 7.72 -13.60 -0.47
N LYS A 269 8.07 -13.27 -1.72
CA LYS A 269 7.81 -11.96 -2.32
C LYS A 269 6.32 -11.59 -2.39
N ARG A 270 5.41 -12.58 -2.37
CA ARG A 270 3.96 -12.35 -2.55
C ARG A 270 3.29 -11.70 -1.35
N LEU A 271 3.98 -11.61 -0.21
CA LEU A 271 3.50 -10.93 0.99
C LEU A 271 4.03 -9.49 1.02
N PHE A 272 3.13 -8.51 1.03
CA PHE A 272 3.47 -7.09 1.08
C PHE A 272 2.77 -6.38 2.24
N ILE A 273 3.34 -5.26 2.68
CA ILE A 273 2.87 -4.51 3.84
C ILE A 273 1.82 -3.49 3.39
N ILE A 274 0.81 -3.33 4.23
CA ILE A 274 -0.10 -2.17 4.26
C ILE A 274 -0.18 -1.67 5.70
N THR A 275 -0.71 -0.47 5.90
CA THR A 275 -1.00 0.00 7.26
C THR A 275 -2.42 -0.34 7.70
N ASP A 276 -3.39 -0.27 6.78
CA ASP A 276 -4.81 -0.18 7.13
C ASP A 276 -5.07 0.98 8.12
N ALA A 277 -4.28 2.04 7.98
CA ALA A 277 -4.27 3.15 8.92
C ALA A 277 -5.53 4.00 8.81
N VAL A 278 -5.94 4.48 9.98
CA VAL A 278 -7.05 5.40 10.16
C VAL A 278 -6.57 6.58 10.99
N THR A 279 -7.37 7.64 11.03
CA THR A 279 -7.15 8.80 11.91
C THR A 279 -8.30 8.94 12.89
N ASN A 280 -8.08 9.68 13.98
CA ASN A 280 -9.14 9.99 14.92
C ASN A 280 -10.19 10.88 14.22
N ASP A 281 -11.35 10.30 13.96
CA ASP A 281 -12.49 10.98 13.36
C ASP A 281 -13.76 10.37 13.95
N VAL A 282 -14.53 11.22 14.63
CA VAL A 282 -15.81 10.85 15.27
C VAL A 282 -17.00 11.37 14.49
N SER A 283 -16.76 11.97 13.31
CA SER A 283 -17.77 12.40 12.36
C SER A 283 -18.18 11.25 11.42
N GLY A 284 -19.38 11.32 10.85
CA GLY A 284 -19.88 10.32 9.91
C GLY A 284 -20.27 8.97 10.54
N ASP A 285 -20.48 7.97 9.69
CA ASP A 285 -20.92 6.62 10.08
C ASP A 285 -19.76 5.66 10.40
N TYR A 286 -18.54 6.02 10.00
CA TYR A 286 -17.31 5.23 10.16
C TYR A 286 -16.39 5.96 11.15
N LYS A 287 -16.55 5.64 12.45
CA LYS A 287 -15.93 6.41 13.56
C LYS A 287 -14.80 5.64 14.22
N PHE A 288 -13.71 6.35 14.49
CA PHE A 288 -12.51 5.78 15.10
C PHE A 288 -12.02 6.64 16.25
N ILE A 289 -11.81 5.99 17.38
CA ILE A 289 -11.33 6.62 18.61
C ILE A 289 -9.95 6.05 18.93
N HIS A 290 -8.97 6.95 19.06
CA HIS A 290 -7.61 6.55 19.41
C HIS A 290 -7.55 6.00 20.84
N ALA A 291 -7.16 4.74 20.98
CA ALA A 291 -7.04 3.99 22.24
C ALA A 291 -5.56 3.81 22.65
N GLY A 292 -4.73 4.82 22.37
CA GLY A 292 -3.32 4.87 22.77
C GLY A 292 -2.36 4.26 21.74
N THR A 293 -2.52 2.97 21.41
CA THR A 293 -1.65 2.28 20.44
C THR A 293 -2.39 1.78 19.20
N HIS A 294 -3.72 1.87 19.21
CA HIS A 294 -4.60 1.37 18.16
C HIS A 294 -5.88 2.21 18.14
N TYR A 295 -6.73 1.97 17.14
CA TYR A 295 -8.04 2.58 17.06
C TYR A 295 -9.14 1.57 17.39
N THR A 296 -10.23 2.10 17.94
CA THR A 296 -11.43 1.32 18.24
C THR A 296 -12.66 1.98 17.65
N ASP A 297 -13.69 1.17 17.38
CA ASP A 297 -15.02 1.67 17.12
C ASP A 297 -15.68 2.22 18.41
N THR A 298 -16.90 2.77 18.29
CA THR A 298 -17.65 3.29 19.44
C THR A 298 -18.03 2.23 20.49
N LYS A 299 -17.80 0.95 20.22
CA LYS A 299 -18.06 -0.19 21.11
C LYS A 299 -16.78 -0.78 21.70
N GLY A 300 -15.60 -0.23 21.37
CA GLY A 300 -14.31 -0.73 21.84
C GLY A 300 -13.74 -1.89 21.03
N THR A 301 -14.33 -2.22 19.87
CA THR A 301 -13.80 -3.24 18.95
C THR A 301 -12.59 -2.67 18.21
N LEU A 302 -11.49 -3.42 18.09
CA LEU A 302 -10.36 -3.05 17.24
C LEU A 302 -10.85 -2.73 15.82
N SER A 303 -10.49 -1.56 15.33
CA SER A 303 -10.95 -1.05 14.04
C SER A 303 -9.86 -0.17 13.48
N GLY A 304 -9.25 -0.56 12.36
CA GLY A 304 -8.14 0.15 11.72
C GLY A 304 -6.87 0.19 12.57
N SER A 305 -5.78 0.68 11.96
CA SER A 305 -4.47 0.77 12.62
C SER A 305 -4.01 2.21 12.85
N ALA A 306 -3.09 2.38 13.80
CA ALA A 306 -2.28 3.60 13.97
C ALA A 306 -0.87 3.43 13.37
N LEU A 307 -0.67 2.36 12.59
CA LEU A 307 0.62 1.97 12.03
C LEU A 307 1.06 2.92 10.91
N THR A 308 2.34 3.29 10.92
CA THR A 308 2.98 3.90 9.74
C THR A 308 3.77 2.85 8.97
N MET A 309 3.98 3.02 7.67
CA MET A 309 4.74 2.05 6.88
C MET A 309 6.17 1.84 7.44
N LEU A 310 6.84 2.89 7.91
CA LEU A 310 8.16 2.73 8.51
C LEU A 310 8.11 1.97 9.84
N GLN A 311 7.08 2.18 10.66
CA GLN A 311 6.90 1.36 11.86
C GLN A 311 6.59 -0.10 11.50
N ALA A 312 5.86 -0.34 10.43
CA ALA A 312 5.60 -1.68 9.91
C ALA A 312 6.90 -2.38 9.46
N VAL A 313 7.81 -1.65 8.79
CA VAL A 313 9.16 -2.12 8.45
C VAL A 313 9.97 -2.43 9.71
N LYS A 314 10.00 -1.52 10.70
CA LYS A 314 10.66 -1.74 12.00
C LYS A 314 10.15 -2.99 12.70
N ASN A 315 8.83 -3.18 12.76
CA ASN A 315 8.22 -4.36 13.36
C ASN A 315 8.64 -5.64 12.63
N CYS A 316 8.66 -5.63 11.29
CA CYS A 316 9.14 -6.76 10.50
C CYS A 316 10.59 -7.13 10.83
N VAL A 317 11.47 -6.13 10.98
CA VAL A 317 12.88 -6.34 11.31
C VAL A 317 13.03 -6.83 12.76
N GLU A 318 12.51 -6.08 13.72
CA GLU A 318 12.80 -6.29 15.14
C GLU A 318 11.97 -7.39 15.79
N LYS A 319 10.74 -7.63 15.33
CA LYS A 319 9.77 -8.54 15.98
C LYS A 319 9.50 -9.79 15.16
N VAL A 320 9.52 -9.68 13.83
CA VAL A 320 9.26 -10.81 12.92
C VAL A 320 10.57 -11.48 12.47
N ASP A 321 11.71 -10.79 12.63
CA ASP A 321 13.04 -11.27 12.23
C ASP A 321 13.11 -11.48 10.70
N ILE A 322 12.62 -10.46 9.97
CA ILE A 322 12.77 -10.32 8.51
C ILE A 322 13.96 -9.38 8.26
N PRO A 323 14.94 -9.75 7.40
CA PRO A 323 16.07 -8.87 7.08
C PRO A 323 15.61 -7.52 6.54
N LEU A 324 16.28 -6.43 6.93
CA LEU A 324 15.91 -5.06 6.53
C LEU A 324 15.69 -4.88 5.01
N PRO A 325 16.57 -5.35 4.10
CA PRO A 325 16.33 -5.24 2.66
C PRO A 325 15.01 -5.89 2.21
N GLU A 326 14.63 -7.01 2.83
CA GLU A 326 13.39 -7.70 2.52
C GLU A 326 12.17 -6.95 3.06
N ALA A 327 12.25 -6.43 4.29
CA ALA A 327 11.19 -5.61 4.87
C ALA A 327 10.95 -4.33 4.06
N LEU A 328 12.03 -3.70 3.55
CA LEU A 328 11.94 -2.55 2.65
C LEU A 328 11.25 -2.91 1.32
N ARG A 329 11.58 -4.06 0.71
CA ARG A 329 10.88 -4.54 -0.49
C ARG A 329 9.39 -4.77 -0.23
N MET A 330 9.04 -5.36 0.92
CA MET A 330 7.64 -5.57 1.32
C MET A 330 6.85 -4.27 1.45
N ALA A 331 7.51 -3.14 1.71
CA ALA A 331 6.90 -1.83 1.89
C ALA A 331 7.08 -0.89 0.69
N SER A 332 7.77 -1.30 -0.38
CA SER A 332 8.03 -0.46 -1.55
C SER A 332 7.90 -1.24 -2.86
N THR A 333 8.86 -2.12 -3.17
CA THR A 333 8.89 -2.90 -4.42
C THR A 333 7.64 -3.76 -4.62
N TYR A 334 7.23 -4.52 -3.61
CA TYR A 334 6.10 -5.45 -3.75
C TYR A 334 4.77 -4.72 -3.87
N PRO A 335 4.47 -3.68 -3.07
CA PRO A 335 3.32 -2.82 -3.33
C PRO A 335 3.37 -2.16 -4.73
N ALA A 336 4.53 -1.74 -5.22
CA ALA A 336 4.65 -1.17 -6.57
C ALA A 336 4.19 -2.18 -7.64
N GLU A 337 4.68 -3.43 -7.59
CA GLU A 337 4.25 -4.50 -8.51
C GLU A 337 2.76 -4.81 -8.39
N VAL A 338 2.23 -4.84 -7.16
CA VAL A 338 0.81 -5.09 -6.89
C VAL A 338 -0.08 -3.99 -7.48
N LEU A 339 0.38 -2.74 -7.44
CA LEU A 339 -0.35 -1.57 -7.91
C LEU A 339 -0.11 -1.24 -9.39
N GLY A 340 0.84 -1.90 -10.06
CA GLY A 340 1.20 -1.61 -11.46
C GLY A 340 2.09 -0.37 -11.63
N LEU A 341 2.92 -0.09 -10.62
CA LEU A 341 3.83 1.06 -10.53
C LEU A 341 5.30 0.66 -10.68
N GLU A 342 5.58 -0.62 -10.90
CA GLU A 342 6.92 -1.21 -10.94
C GLU A 342 7.82 -0.66 -12.05
N HIS A 343 7.26 0.03 -13.05
CA HIS A 343 8.02 0.64 -14.13
C HIS A 343 8.61 2.01 -13.77
N SER A 344 8.20 2.61 -12.65
CA SER A 344 8.65 3.94 -12.24
C SER A 344 8.98 4.07 -10.75
N LEU A 345 8.47 3.18 -9.90
CA LEU A 345 8.57 3.24 -8.44
C LEU A 345 9.01 1.90 -7.84
N GLY A 346 9.36 1.94 -6.55
CA GLY A 346 9.67 0.75 -5.75
C GLY A 346 11.10 0.21 -5.91
N LYS A 347 11.95 0.86 -6.72
CA LYS A 347 13.37 0.53 -6.90
C LYS A 347 14.23 1.79 -7.01
N ILE A 348 15.50 1.67 -6.65
CA ILE A 348 16.53 2.67 -6.97
C ILE A 348 17.32 2.12 -8.17
N GLN A 349 16.84 2.46 -9.37
CA GLN A 349 17.42 2.02 -10.63
C GLN A 349 17.37 3.14 -11.66
N LYS A 350 18.31 3.17 -12.61
CA LYS A 350 18.28 4.10 -13.74
C LYS A 350 16.89 4.19 -14.39
N ASP A 351 16.50 5.41 -14.75
CA ASP A 351 15.24 5.82 -15.39
C ASP A 351 13.98 5.76 -14.51
N TYR A 352 14.07 5.24 -13.28
CA TYR A 352 12.99 5.29 -12.28
C TYR A 352 12.87 6.71 -11.69
N GLN A 353 11.70 7.01 -11.13
CA GLN A 353 11.48 8.26 -10.43
C GLN A 353 12.37 8.36 -9.20
N ALA A 354 12.91 9.55 -8.95
CA ALA A 354 13.73 9.85 -7.80
C ALA A 354 12.84 10.10 -6.57
N ASN A 355 12.34 8.99 -6.01
CA ASN A 355 11.48 8.95 -4.83
C ASN A 355 12.09 8.00 -3.77
N PHE A 356 12.76 8.58 -2.77
CA PHE A 356 13.49 7.84 -1.72
C PHE A 356 13.23 8.47 -0.36
N PHE A 357 13.45 7.69 0.69
CA PHE A 357 13.62 8.24 2.03
C PHE A 357 15.03 7.99 2.52
N ILE A 358 15.54 8.93 3.30
CA ILE A 358 16.87 8.92 3.92
C ILE A 358 16.66 8.56 5.39
N PHE A 359 17.44 7.62 5.92
CA PHE A 359 17.30 7.15 7.29
C PHE A 359 18.63 6.76 7.93
N ASP A 360 18.69 6.82 9.26
CA ASP A 360 19.84 6.33 10.02
C ASP A 360 19.73 4.84 10.37
N ASP A 361 20.77 4.27 10.98
CA ASP A 361 20.82 2.86 11.38
C ASP A 361 19.76 2.46 12.42
N SER A 362 19.12 3.44 13.07
CA SER A 362 17.98 3.24 13.97
C SER A 362 16.63 3.34 13.25
N LEU A 363 16.64 3.33 11.92
CA LEU A 363 15.47 3.50 11.05
C LEU A 363 14.71 4.80 11.39
N GLN A 364 15.41 5.87 11.75
CA GLN A 364 14.82 7.20 11.90
C GLN A 364 15.01 8.00 10.62
N ILE A 365 13.94 8.63 10.15
CA ILE A 365 13.98 9.42 8.91
C ILE A 365 14.80 10.68 9.16
N LYS A 366 15.67 10.99 8.21
CA LYS A 366 16.47 12.22 8.16
C LYS A 366 16.04 13.13 7.03
N GLY A 367 15.41 12.59 5.99
CA GLY A 367 14.92 13.36 4.87
C GLY A 367 14.24 12.49 3.82
N LEU A 368 13.84 13.11 2.74
CA LEU A 368 13.27 12.47 1.56
C LEU A 368 13.82 13.10 0.30
N ILE A 369 13.82 12.30 -0.77
CA ILE A 369 13.89 12.81 -2.13
C ILE A 369 12.54 12.50 -2.77
N GLU A 370 11.86 13.50 -3.30
CA GLU A 370 10.57 13.32 -3.96
C GLU A 370 10.52 14.13 -5.25
N ASN A 371 10.20 13.45 -6.36
CA ASN A 371 10.32 14.00 -7.71
C ASN A 371 11.69 14.65 -7.95
N GLY A 372 12.74 14.05 -7.37
CA GLY A 372 14.11 14.53 -7.44
C GLY A 372 14.44 15.72 -6.53
N CYS A 373 13.50 16.24 -5.74
CA CYS A 373 13.76 17.31 -4.78
C CYS A 373 14.14 16.73 -3.41
N LEU A 374 15.32 17.11 -2.90
CA LEU A 374 15.78 16.73 -1.56
C LEU A 374 15.20 17.66 -0.49
N GLU A 375 14.63 17.08 0.57
CA GLU A 375 14.11 17.77 1.75
C GLU A 375 14.65 17.05 3.01
N TRP A 376 15.29 17.80 3.92
CA TRP A 376 15.77 17.31 5.21
C TRP A 376 14.75 17.57 6.32
N PHE A 377 14.74 16.73 7.35
CA PHE A 377 13.83 16.78 8.50
C PHE A 377 14.52 17.13 9.81
#